data_AF-A0A1A8ZKJ6-F1
#
_entry.id   AF-A0A1A8ZKJ6-F1
#
_cell.length_a   1.000
_cell.length_b   1.000
_cell.length_c   1.000
_cell.angle_alpha   90.00
_cell.angle_beta   90.00
_cell.angle_gamma   90.00
#
_symmetry.space_group_name_H-M   'P 1'
#
loop_
_entity.id
_entity.type
_entity.pdbx_description
1 polymer ?
#
loop_
_entity_poly.entity_id
_entity_poly.type
_entity_poly.pdbx_seq_one_letter_code
_entity_poly.pdbx_strand_id
1 'polypeptide(L)'
;MPADSAFPLVIRDVLEAHPDPEPTLRQILDDRTARARLRFAALYALLLRLRREERHAEYSAVVRHYEGEFGAEPYFDTFRAIVARTRGDLASLRSAVEYSRQAVASMPDVAAVVHQLAAFWVEFLERLEQPGSARDLDEVERHIDRAITLSQGRIAHYFETKGRLLALRGEFEAARSAVAQAIELEPRTSRDYLRRLTQYQTTRIRIDLMQERARWAQAHDRFRTELTEFKAQQLQLLGLLAAVVAFIATAGNIASQSEGIDGVRLMLVASGAVGVVFGTFSLVNNSGIRRVIAAVVLGCALIGAGILVPAAWMS
;
A
#
# COMPACT_ATOMS: atom_id res chain seq x y z
N MET A 1 40.40 -0.06 -6.31
CA MET A 1 40.42 -1.39 -6.97
C MET A 1 39.43 -1.42 -8.12
N PRO A 2 39.62 -2.21 -9.20
CA PRO A 2 38.53 -2.41 -10.16
C PRO A 2 37.36 -3.12 -9.47
N ALA A 3 36.16 -2.89 -9.98
CA ALA A 3 34.88 -3.47 -9.59
C ALA A 3 34.85 -5.02 -9.76
N ASP A 4 35.74 -5.72 -9.06
CA ASP A 4 35.88 -7.16 -9.13
C ASP A 4 34.63 -7.82 -8.53
N SER A 5 33.80 -8.40 -9.40
CA SER A 5 32.56 -9.06 -9.02
C SER A 5 32.77 -10.24 -8.07
N ALA A 6 33.95 -10.84 -8.04
CA ALA A 6 34.27 -11.95 -7.15
C ALA A 6 34.72 -11.48 -5.75
N PHE A 7 35.16 -10.23 -5.59
CA PHE A 7 35.74 -9.73 -4.36
C PHE A 7 34.87 -9.94 -3.11
N PRO A 8 33.56 -9.60 -3.11
CA PRO A 8 32.70 -9.82 -1.95
C PRO A 8 32.55 -11.30 -1.55
N LEU A 9 32.56 -12.20 -2.53
CA LEU A 9 32.44 -13.64 -2.29
C LEU A 9 33.70 -14.19 -1.64
N VAL A 10 34.87 -13.82 -2.18
CA VAL A 10 36.17 -14.24 -1.62
C VAL A 10 36.32 -13.79 -0.17
N ILE A 11 35.96 -12.53 0.15
CA ILE A 11 36.05 -12.03 1.53
C ILE A 11 35.10 -12.79 2.47
N ARG A 12 33.88 -13.12 2.01
CA ARG A 12 32.94 -13.91 2.80
C ARG A 12 33.50 -15.30 3.11
N ASP A 13 34.05 -15.97 2.12
CA ASP A 13 34.56 -17.34 2.28
C ASP A 13 35.74 -17.36 3.27
N VAL A 14 36.61 -16.34 3.25
CA VAL A 14 37.67 -16.15 4.26
C VAL A 14 37.09 -15.97 5.67
N LEU A 15 36.06 -15.13 5.83
CA LEU A 15 35.44 -14.91 7.14
C LEU A 15 34.73 -16.16 7.69
N GLU A 16 34.21 -17.02 6.82
CA GLU A 16 33.55 -18.26 7.23
C GLU A 16 34.56 -19.33 7.65
N ALA A 17 35.76 -19.34 7.07
CA ALA A 17 36.85 -20.23 7.45
C ALA A 17 37.50 -19.89 8.79
N HIS A 18 37.37 -18.65 9.28
CA HIS A 18 38.04 -18.18 10.50
C HIS A 18 37.04 -17.79 11.61
N PRO A 19 37.01 -18.50 12.76
CA PRO A 19 36.04 -18.24 13.83
C PRO A 19 36.16 -16.84 14.45
N ASP A 20 37.39 -16.35 14.64
CA ASP A 20 37.69 -15.04 15.23
C ASP A 20 38.79 -14.29 14.44
N PRO A 21 38.48 -13.74 13.26
CA PRO A 21 39.44 -13.03 12.44
C PRO A 21 39.64 -11.58 12.90
N GLU A 22 38.81 -11.05 13.81
CA GLU A 22 38.76 -9.62 14.12
C GLU A 22 40.09 -9.03 14.62
N PRO A 23 40.82 -9.64 15.57
CA PRO A 23 42.13 -9.12 16.00
C PRO A 23 43.13 -9.04 14.85
N THR A 24 43.15 -10.06 13.99
CA THR A 24 44.04 -10.12 12.83
C THR A 24 43.67 -9.07 11.79
N LEU A 25 42.37 -8.88 11.52
CA LEU A 25 41.88 -7.88 10.58
C LEU A 25 42.24 -6.46 11.03
N ARG A 26 42.10 -6.17 12.33
CA ARG A 26 42.51 -4.88 12.91
C ARG A 26 44.02 -4.67 12.79
N GLN A 27 44.82 -5.68 13.13
CA GLN A 27 46.28 -5.62 12.99
C GLN A 27 46.71 -5.32 11.55
N ILE A 28 46.12 -6.01 10.56
CA ILE A 28 46.41 -5.76 9.14
C ILE A 28 45.99 -4.33 8.74
N LEU A 29 44.83 -3.88 9.23
CA LEU A 29 44.28 -2.58 8.89
C LEU A 29 45.12 -1.42 9.46
N ASP A 30 45.67 -1.59 10.66
CA ASP A 30 46.53 -0.63 11.36
C ASP A 30 47.98 -0.63 10.85
N ASP A 31 48.44 -1.73 10.22
CA ASP A 31 49.78 -1.83 9.63
C ASP A 31 49.91 -0.99 8.35
N ARG A 32 50.40 0.25 8.51
CA ARG A 32 50.64 1.18 7.38
C ARG A 32 51.73 0.73 6.40
N THR A 33 52.53 -0.28 6.75
CA THR A 33 53.53 -0.84 5.83
C THR A 33 52.92 -1.87 4.87
N ALA A 34 51.75 -2.42 5.21
CA ALA A 34 51.00 -3.33 4.36
C ALA A 34 50.43 -2.62 3.12
N ARG A 35 50.25 -3.38 2.04
CA ARG A 35 49.66 -2.87 0.79
C ARG A 35 48.25 -2.33 1.04
N ALA A 36 47.94 -1.14 0.55
CA ALA A 36 46.61 -0.52 0.69
C ALA A 36 45.45 -1.44 0.29
N ARG A 37 45.64 -2.26 -0.75
CA ARG A 37 44.68 -3.29 -1.18
C ARG A 37 44.37 -4.34 -0.10
N LEU A 38 45.39 -4.81 0.61
CA LEU A 38 45.24 -5.79 1.68
C LEU A 38 44.54 -5.15 2.89
N ARG A 39 44.92 -3.91 3.22
CA ARG A 39 44.30 -3.14 4.30
C ARG A 39 42.81 -2.87 4.01
N PHE A 40 42.48 -2.48 2.79
CA PHE A 40 41.08 -2.31 2.37
C PHE A 40 40.28 -3.62 2.41
N ALA A 41 40.89 -4.73 1.99
CA ALA A 41 40.26 -6.06 2.13
C ALA A 41 39.98 -6.40 3.61
N ALA A 42 40.91 -6.07 4.51
CA ALA A 42 40.71 -6.25 5.94
C ALA A 42 39.60 -5.34 6.50
N LEU A 43 39.53 -4.07 6.07
CA LEU A 43 38.44 -3.15 6.40
C LEU A 43 37.09 -3.71 5.96
N TYR A 44 36.99 -4.15 4.70
CA TYR A 44 35.75 -4.72 4.16
C TYR A 44 35.32 -5.94 4.98
N ALA A 45 36.26 -6.86 5.28
CA ALA A 45 35.97 -8.06 6.06
C ALA A 45 35.49 -7.72 7.49
N LEU A 46 36.16 -6.77 8.15
CA LEU A 46 35.77 -6.28 9.47
C LEU A 46 34.36 -5.69 9.44
N LEU A 47 34.08 -4.80 8.49
CA LEU A 47 32.75 -4.18 8.34
C LEU A 47 31.66 -5.21 8.02
N LEU A 48 31.95 -6.20 7.17
CA LEU A 48 31.01 -7.28 6.88
C LEU A 48 30.66 -8.08 8.15
N ARG A 49 31.65 -8.37 9.00
CA ARG A 49 31.41 -9.04 10.29
C ARG A 49 30.59 -8.17 11.24
N LEU A 50 30.98 -6.92 11.46
CA LEU A 50 30.25 -5.98 12.31
C LEU A 50 28.80 -5.81 11.88
N ARG A 51 28.54 -5.82 10.56
CA ARG A 51 27.18 -5.79 10.00
C ARG A 51 26.39 -7.06 10.33
N ARG A 52 27.00 -8.24 10.21
CA ARG A 52 26.33 -9.54 10.51
C ARG A 52 25.99 -9.68 11.99
N GLU A 53 26.83 -9.14 12.86
CA GLU A 53 26.65 -9.12 14.32
C GLU A 53 25.80 -7.93 14.80
N GLU A 54 25.26 -7.10 13.89
CA GLU A 54 24.45 -5.91 14.21
C GLU A 54 25.15 -4.88 15.11
N ARG A 55 26.49 -4.85 15.10
CA ARG A 55 27.35 -3.90 15.84
C ARG A 55 27.39 -2.53 15.14
N HIS A 56 26.23 -1.92 15.00
CA HIS A 56 26.00 -0.71 14.20
C HIS A 56 26.80 0.54 14.62
N ALA A 57 26.93 0.77 15.93
CA ALA A 57 27.67 1.92 16.46
C ALA A 57 29.16 1.81 16.11
N GLU A 58 29.71 0.61 16.25
CA GLU A 58 31.11 0.31 15.94
C GLU A 58 31.37 0.30 14.43
N TYR A 59 30.47 -0.28 13.64
CA TYR A 59 30.50 -0.18 12.18
C TYR A 59 30.63 1.29 11.75
N SER A 60 29.80 2.16 12.31
CA SER A 60 29.81 3.59 12.00
C SER A 60 31.10 4.29 12.44
N ALA A 61 31.66 3.90 13.59
CA ALA A 61 32.92 4.43 14.07
C ALA A 61 34.09 4.04 13.16
N VAL A 62 34.16 2.78 12.74
CA VAL A 62 35.17 2.26 11.82
C VAL A 62 35.09 2.96 10.46
N VAL A 63 33.89 3.11 9.89
CA VAL A 63 33.70 3.85 8.62
C VAL A 63 34.20 5.29 8.74
N ARG A 64 33.80 6.02 9.79
CA ARG A 64 34.27 7.40 9.98
C ARG A 64 35.77 7.51 10.15
N HIS A 65 36.38 6.58 10.89
CA HIS A 65 37.82 6.58 11.12
C HIS A 65 38.62 6.39 9.82
N TYR A 66 38.15 5.50 8.94
CA TYR A 66 38.86 5.12 7.72
C TYR A 66 38.42 5.89 6.47
N GLU A 67 37.47 6.83 6.59
CA GLU A 67 36.95 7.61 5.46
C GLU A 67 38.02 8.49 4.80
N GLY A 68 38.88 9.13 5.59
CA GLY A 68 39.96 9.96 5.04
C GLY A 68 40.97 9.16 4.20
N GLU A 69 41.10 7.86 4.45
CA GLU A 69 42.06 7.00 3.78
C GLU A 69 41.45 6.25 2.59
N PHE A 70 40.30 5.61 2.79
CA PHE A 70 39.67 4.73 1.81
C PHE A 70 38.41 5.31 1.16
N GLY A 71 38.06 6.56 1.44
CA GLY A 71 36.82 7.19 0.98
C GLY A 71 36.66 7.31 -0.54
N ALA A 72 37.75 7.14 -1.30
CA ALA A 72 37.77 7.12 -2.77
C ALA A 72 37.65 5.70 -3.37
N GLU A 73 37.69 4.65 -2.55
CA GLU A 73 37.49 3.28 -3.04
C GLU A 73 36.02 3.06 -3.43
N PRO A 74 35.71 2.42 -4.57
CA PRO A 74 34.33 2.27 -5.05
C PRO A 74 33.36 1.62 -4.05
N TYR A 75 33.83 0.64 -3.29
CA TYR A 75 33.03 -0.03 -2.26
C TYR A 75 32.72 0.86 -1.05
N PHE A 76 33.44 1.96 -0.84
CA PHE A 76 33.26 2.79 0.34
C PHE A 76 31.87 3.43 0.41
N ASP A 77 31.27 3.75 -0.74
CA ASP A 77 29.90 4.26 -0.80
C ASP A 77 28.87 3.23 -0.32
N THR A 78 29.14 1.93 -0.49
CA THR A 78 28.29 0.90 0.11
C THR A 78 28.29 0.97 1.63
N PHE A 79 29.42 1.36 2.24
CA PHE A 79 29.54 1.52 3.67
C PHE A 79 28.87 2.79 4.17
N ARG A 80 29.03 3.90 3.45
CA ARG A 80 28.29 5.16 3.72
C ARG A 80 26.79 4.93 3.70
N ALA A 81 26.30 4.18 2.72
CA ALA A 81 24.90 3.82 2.61
C ALA A 81 24.40 3.02 3.82
N ILE A 82 25.18 2.06 4.32
CA ILE A 82 24.83 1.29 5.53
C ILE A 82 24.79 2.21 6.77
N VAL A 83 25.77 3.09 6.95
CA VAL A 83 25.80 4.06 8.06
C VAL A 83 24.57 4.98 8.02
N ALA A 84 24.21 5.48 6.84
CA ALA A 84 23.01 6.28 6.65
C ALA A 84 21.74 5.49 6.99
N ARG A 85 21.58 4.27 6.44
CA ARG A 85 20.42 3.41 6.71
C ARG A 85 20.19 3.15 8.19
N THR A 86 21.26 2.91 8.96
CA THR A 86 21.20 2.61 10.40
C THR A 86 20.59 3.74 11.23
N ARG A 87 20.64 5.00 10.78
CA ARG A 87 20.01 6.13 11.50
C ARG A 87 18.48 6.06 11.48
N GLY A 88 17.90 5.40 10.48
CA GLY A 88 16.50 4.97 10.45
C GLY A 88 15.46 6.04 10.08
N ASP A 89 15.80 7.33 10.09
CA ASP A 89 14.89 8.40 9.63
C ASP A 89 14.81 8.47 8.09
N LEU A 90 13.74 9.08 7.59
CA LEU A 90 13.45 9.12 6.15
C LEU A 90 14.52 9.85 5.32
N ALA A 91 15.14 10.91 5.86
CA ALA A 91 16.19 11.65 5.18
C ALA A 91 17.49 10.84 5.12
N SER A 92 17.80 10.10 6.19
CA SER A 92 18.94 9.19 6.21
C SER A 92 18.73 8.00 5.27
N LEU A 93 17.53 7.45 5.15
CA LEU A 93 17.23 6.40 4.16
C LEU A 93 17.35 6.89 2.73
N ARG A 94 16.86 8.11 2.44
CA ARG A 94 17.11 8.76 1.14
C ARG A 94 18.61 8.86 0.86
N SER A 95 19.39 9.31 1.85
CA SER A 95 20.85 9.36 1.73
C SER A 95 21.46 7.98 1.47
N ALA A 96 20.94 6.92 2.10
CA ALA A 96 21.37 5.54 1.86
C ALA A 96 21.11 5.09 0.42
N VAL A 97 19.98 5.50 -0.17
CA VAL A 97 19.68 5.28 -1.59
C VAL A 97 20.68 6.02 -2.47
N GLU A 98 20.96 7.31 -2.21
CA GLU A 98 21.92 8.08 -3.02
C GLU A 98 23.34 7.52 -2.98
N TYR A 99 23.86 7.16 -1.80
CA TYR A 99 25.16 6.50 -1.69
C TYR A 99 25.17 5.15 -2.42
N SER A 100 24.08 4.38 -2.35
CA SER A 100 23.99 3.11 -3.09
C SER A 100 23.92 3.34 -4.61
N ARG A 101 23.32 4.43 -5.09
CA ARG A 101 23.35 4.82 -6.51
C ARG A 101 24.76 5.15 -6.98
N GLN A 102 25.53 5.90 -6.18
CA GLN A 102 26.94 6.19 -6.47
C GLN A 102 27.79 4.91 -6.57
N ALA A 103 27.55 3.97 -5.64
CA ALA A 103 28.19 2.66 -5.67
C ALA A 103 27.84 1.87 -6.94
N VAL A 104 26.56 1.84 -7.34
CA VAL A 104 26.11 1.17 -8.57
C VAL A 104 26.67 1.83 -9.83
N ALA A 105 26.78 3.16 -9.86
CA ALA A 105 27.38 3.87 -10.99
C ALA A 105 28.85 3.48 -11.20
N SER A 106 29.57 3.21 -10.11
CA SER A 106 30.97 2.78 -10.14
C SER A 106 31.14 1.27 -10.33
N MET A 107 30.12 0.47 -9.98
CA MET A 107 30.19 -1.01 -9.96
C MET A 107 28.87 -1.65 -10.46
N PRO A 108 28.47 -1.41 -11.72
CA PRO A 108 27.15 -1.81 -12.23
C PRO A 108 26.98 -3.34 -12.40
N ASP A 109 28.08 -4.09 -12.47
CA ASP A 109 28.08 -5.53 -12.69
C ASP A 109 28.31 -6.34 -11.40
N VAL A 110 28.38 -5.67 -10.24
CA VAL A 110 28.51 -6.34 -8.94
C VAL A 110 27.11 -6.57 -8.36
N ALA A 111 26.60 -7.80 -8.46
CA ALA A 111 25.24 -8.17 -8.05
C ALA A 111 24.86 -7.67 -6.64
N ALA A 112 25.79 -7.79 -5.67
CA ALA A 112 25.56 -7.36 -4.29
C ALA A 112 25.38 -5.84 -4.14
N VAL A 113 26.09 -5.05 -4.95
CA VAL A 113 25.98 -3.59 -4.94
C VAL A 113 24.66 -3.16 -5.58
N VAL A 114 24.30 -3.75 -6.72
CA VAL A 114 23.03 -3.50 -7.41
C VAL A 114 21.84 -3.87 -6.51
N HIS A 115 21.90 -5.03 -5.84
CA HIS A 115 20.88 -5.44 -4.89
C HIS A 115 20.80 -4.50 -3.68
N GLN A 116 21.92 -4.03 -3.14
CA GLN A 116 21.91 -3.11 -2.00
C GLN A 116 21.11 -1.83 -2.31
N LEU A 117 21.31 -1.26 -3.51
CA LEU A 117 20.50 -0.13 -3.96
C LEU A 117 19.01 -0.47 -3.96
N ALA A 118 18.63 -1.57 -4.60
CA ALA A 118 17.23 -1.98 -4.65
C ALA A 118 16.63 -2.20 -3.25
N ALA A 119 17.34 -2.91 -2.38
CA ALA A 119 16.88 -3.21 -1.03
C ALA A 119 16.68 -1.96 -0.17
N PHE A 120 17.58 -0.98 -0.27
CA PHE A 120 17.48 0.28 0.47
C PHE A 120 16.38 1.17 -0.12
N TRP A 121 16.19 1.13 -1.44
CA TRP A 121 15.13 1.87 -2.09
C TRP A 121 13.75 1.29 -1.76
N VAL A 122 13.57 -0.04 -1.78
CA VAL A 122 12.34 -0.69 -1.27
C VAL A 122 12.07 -0.28 0.18
N GLU A 123 13.08 -0.33 1.04
CA GLU A 123 12.95 0.08 2.44
C GLU A 123 12.57 1.56 2.61
N PHE A 124 13.07 2.43 1.73
CA PHE A 124 12.68 3.84 1.68
C PHE A 124 11.20 3.99 1.25
N LEU A 125 10.78 3.28 0.20
CA LEU A 125 9.40 3.32 -0.30
C LEU A 125 8.39 2.77 0.71
N GLU A 126 8.74 1.72 1.46
CA GLU A 126 7.92 1.17 2.54
C GLU A 126 7.64 2.18 3.68
N ARG A 127 8.49 3.21 3.83
CA ARG A 127 8.33 4.25 4.85
C ARG A 127 7.64 5.52 4.35
N LEU A 128 7.30 5.60 3.06
CA LEU A 128 6.53 6.72 2.54
C LEU A 128 5.07 6.62 2.98
N GLU A 129 4.47 7.77 3.29
CA GLU A 129 3.03 7.84 3.59
C GLU A 129 2.18 7.53 2.36
N GLN A 130 2.67 7.93 1.18
CA GLN A 130 2.06 7.66 -0.11
C GLN A 130 2.84 6.56 -0.84
N PRO A 131 2.16 5.71 -1.63
CA PRO A 131 2.84 4.75 -2.49
C PRO A 131 3.87 5.46 -3.38
N GLY A 132 5.04 4.84 -3.55
CA GLY A 132 6.03 5.31 -4.52
C GLY A 132 5.42 5.45 -5.92
N SER A 133 5.98 6.35 -6.74
CA SER A 133 5.48 6.49 -8.11
C SER A 133 5.68 5.18 -8.88
N ALA A 134 4.83 4.89 -9.87
CA ALA A 134 5.00 3.72 -10.72
C ALA A 134 6.40 3.65 -11.34
N ARG A 135 6.95 4.81 -11.73
CA ARG A 135 8.32 4.95 -12.23
C ARG A 135 9.37 4.49 -11.22
N ASP A 136 9.22 4.87 -9.95
CA ASP A 136 10.16 4.45 -8.89
C ASP A 136 10.11 2.93 -8.70
N LEU A 137 8.90 2.36 -8.66
CA LEU A 137 8.71 0.91 -8.50
C LEU A 137 9.33 0.14 -9.68
N ASP A 138 9.17 0.62 -10.91
CA ASP A 138 9.76 0.03 -12.11
C ASP A 138 11.29 0.11 -12.11
N GLU A 139 11.86 1.20 -11.61
CA GLU A 139 13.31 1.35 -11.51
C GLU A 139 13.92 0.42 -10.47
N VAL A 140 13.27 0.30 -9.32
CA VAL A 140 13.65 -0.66 -8.28
C VAL A 140 13.57 -2.08 -8.83
N GLU A 141 12.52 -2.44 -9.55
CA GLU A 141 12.37 -3.76 -10.17
C GLU A 141 13.52 -4.09 -11.11
N ARG A 142 13.91 -3.15 -11.99
CA ARG A 142 15.05 -3.34 -12.90
C ARG A 142 16.34 -3.65 -12.14
N HIS A 143 16.59 -2.99 -11.02
CA HIS A 143 17.76 -3.29 -10.19
C HIS A 143 17.68 -4.67 -9.53
N ILE A 144 16.50 -5.06 -9.03
CA ILE A 144 16.29 -6.40 -8.45
C ILE A 144 16.54 -7.48 -9.51
N ASP A 145 15.91 -7.36 -10.68
CA ASP A 145 16.03 -8.35 -11.76
C ASP A 145 17.46 -8.41 -12.31
N ARG A 146 18.14 -7.26 -12.41
CA ARG A 146 19.56 -7.23 -12.77
C ARG A 146 20.42 -7.96 -11.74
N ALA A 147 20.21 -7.75 -10.44
CA ALA A 147 20.96 -8.44 -9.39
C ALA A 147 20.70 -9.97 -9.38
N ILE A 148 19.44 -10.38 -9.60
CA ILE A 148 19.06 -11.79 -9.76
C ILE A 148 19.77 -12.38 -10.99
N THR A 149 19.77 -11.68 -12.11
CA THR A 149 20.44 -12.12 -13.35
C THR A 149 21.95 -12.25 -13.18
N LEU A 150 22.61 -11.24 -12.60
CA LEU A 150 24.06 -11.25 -12.35
C LEU A 150 24.48 -12.38 -11.39
N SER A 151 23.59 -12.78 -10.48
CA SER A 151 23.81 -13.90 -9.56
C SER A 151 23.27 -15.25 -10.06
N GLN A 152 22.75 -15.30 -11.29
CA GLN A 152 22.13 -16.48 -11.90
C GLN A 152 21.01 -17.09 -11.02
N GLY A 153 20.28 -16.24 -10.29
CA GLY A 153 19.18 -16.67 -9.40
C GLY A 153 19.62 -17.50 -8.19
N ARG A 154 20.91 -17.51 -7.82
CA ARG A 154 21.42 -18.34 -6.72
C ARG A 154 21.33 -17.70 -5.34
N ILE A 155 20.99 -16.41 -5.26
CA ILE A 155 21.01 -15.65 -4.00
C ILE A 155 19.58 -15.44 -3.47
N ALA A 156 19.22 -16.24 -2.46
CA ALA A 156 17.89 -16.27 -1.85
C ALA A 156 17.30 -14.89 -1.47
N HIS A 157 18.06 -14.07 -0.72
CA HIS A 157 17.55 -12.78 -0.23
C HIS A 157 17.24 -11.76 -1.33
N TYR A 158 17.66 -11.97 -2.58
CA TYR A 158 17.25 -11.10 -3.69
C TYR A 158 15.77 -11.31 -4.02
N PHE A 159 15.26 -12.54 -3.89
CA PHE A 159 13.85 -12.85 -4.06
C PHE A 159 12.98 -12.33 -2.92
N GLU A 160 13.51 -12.23 -1.69
CA GLU A 160 12.80 -11.53 -0.60
C GLU A 160 12.56 -10.06 -0.94
N THR A 161 13.58 -9.38 -1.47
CA THR A 161 13.46 -7.97 -1.87
C THR A 161 12.49 -7.80 -3.03
N LYS A 162 12.47 -8.76 -3.98
CA LYS A 162 11.45 -8.84 -5.03
C LYS A 162 10.05 -8.96 -4.44
N GLY A 163 9.86 -9.85 -3.48
CA GLY A 163 8.58 -10.04 -2.79
C GLY A 163 8.10 -8.75 -2.10
N ARG A 164 8.99 -8.03 -1.42
CA ARG A 164 8.67 -6.73 -0.81
C ARG A 164 8.23 -5.68 -1.83
N LEU A 165 8.90 -5.61 -2.98
CA LEU A 165 8.49 -4.70 -4.07
C LEU A 165 7.12 -5.06 -4.65
N LEU A 166 6.86 -6.33 -4.91
CA LEU A 166 5.56 -6.81 -5.42
C LEU A 166 4.43 -6.49 -4.44
N ALA A 167 4.70 -6.58 -3.14
CA ALA A 167 3.74 -6.19 -2.11
C ALA A 167 3.42 -4.69 -2.13
N LEU A 168 4.42 -3.82 -2.41
CA LEU A 168 4.20 -2.38 -2.60
C LEU A 168 3.32 -2.08 -3.83
N ARG A 169 3.34 -2.95 -4.85
CA ARG A 169 2.44 -2.89 -6.01
C ARG A 169 1.04 -3.46 -5.75
N GLY A 170 0.82 -4.09 -4.59
CA GLY A 170 -0.42 -4.82 -4.29
C GLY A 170 -0.52 -6.19 -4.96
N GLU A 171 0.57 -6.68 -5.56
CA GLU A 171 0.66 -8.00 -6.20
C GLU A 171 0.97 -9.09 -5.15
N PHE A 172 0.07 -9.26 -4.17
CA PHE A 172 0.34 -10.02 -2.96
C PHE A 172 0.64 -11.52 -3.21
N GLU A 173 -0.01 -12.16 -4.19
CA GLU A 173 0.28 -13.57 -4.51
C GLU A 173 1.68 -13.75 -5.11
N ALA A 174 2.06 -12.88 -6.05
CA ALA A 174 3.40 -12.88 -6.63
C ALA A 174 4.45 -12.58 -5.55
N ALA A 175 4.14 -11.66 -4.63
CA ALA A 175 4.98 -11.34 -3.48
C ALA A 175 5.24 -12.56 -2.59
N ARG A 176 4.19 -13.34 -2.25
CA ARG A 176 4.34 -14.58 -1.47
C ARG A 176 5.17 -15.62 -2.20
N SER A 177 4.95 -15.78 -3.51
CA SER A 177 5.71 -16.72 -4.32
C SER A 177 7.21 -16.38 -4.32
N ALA A 178 7.55 -15.09 -4.43
CA ALA A 178 8.95 -14.65 -4.39
C ALA A 178 9.59 -14.90 -3.00
N VAL A 179 8.86 -14.66 -1.91
CA VAL A 179 9.35 -14.97 -0.56
C VAL A 179 9.48 -16.49 -0.33
N ALA A 180 8.55 -17.30 -0.88
CA ALA A 180 8.66 -18.75 -0.84
C ALA A 180 9.93 -19.24 -1.56
N GLN A 181 10.22 -18.69 -2.73
CA GLN A 181 11.45 -18.97 -3.47
C GLN A 181 12.71 -18.58 -2.67
N ALA A 182 12.69 -17.46 -1.94
CA ALA A 182 13.77 -17.08 -1.05
C ALA A 182 14.01 -18.13 0.06
N ILE A 183 12.93 -18.68 0.64
CA ILE A 183 13.03 -19.73 1.67
C ILE A 183 13.61 -21.02 1.08
N GLU A 184 13.18 -21.42 -0.11
CA GLU A 184 13.66 -22.64 -0.76
C GLU A 184 15.15 -22.58 -1.13
N LEU A 185 15.62 -21.42 -1.59
CA LEU A 185 17.01 -21.21 -2.01
C LEU A 185 17.99 -21.01 -0.86
N GLU A 186 17.53 -20.73 0.36
CA GLU A 186 18.43 -20.37 1.46
C GLU A 186 19.22 -21.58 1.99
N PRO A 187 20.57 -21.55 1.97
CA PRO A 187 21.37 -22.68 2.42
C PRO A 187 21.22 -22.97 3.90
N ARG A 188 20.76 -24.17 4.24
CA ARG A 188 20.57 -24.64 5.63
C ARG A 188 21.85 -24.69 6.46
N THR A 189 23.00 -24.79 5.80
CA THR A 189 24.34 -24.85 6.43
C THR A 189 24.92 -23.46 6.70
N SER A 190 24.30 -22.39 6.20
CA SER A 190 24.77 -21.02 6.41
C SER A 190 24.69 -20.63 7.89
N ARG A 191 25.73 -19.98 8.41
CA ARG A 191 25.70 -19.34 9.74
C ARG A 191 24.55 -18.33 9.89
N ASP A 192 24.09 -17.75 8.79
CA ASP A 192 23.01 -16.78 8.77
C ASP A 192 21.62 -17.41 8.59
N TYR A 193 21.51 -18.74 8.45
CA TYR A 193 20.29 -19.43 8.05
C TYR A 193 19.08 -19.05 8.92
N LEU A 194 19.19 -19.20 10.24
CA LEU A 194 18.09 -18.90 11.16
C LEU A 194 17.67 -17.43 11.09
N ARG A 195 18.64 -16.51 11.06
CA ARG A 195 18.40 -15.07 10.96
C ARG A 195 17.64 -14.72 9.67
N ARG A 196 18.07 -15.28 8.54
CA ARG A 196 17.44 -15.04 7.23
C ARG A 196 16.06 -15.68 7.13
N LEU A 197 15.90 -16.91 7.64
CA LEU A 197 14.58 -17.55 7.67
C LEU A 197 13.58 -16.72 8.48
N THR A 198 13.97 -16.22 9.65
CA THR A 198 13.13 -15.29 10.44
C THR A 198 12.77 -14.05 9.63
N GLN A 199 13.74 -13.42 8.95
CA GLN A 199 13.49 -12.25 8.09
C GLN A 199 12.47 -12.56 6.97
N TYR A 200 12.55 -13.74 6.35
CA TYR A 200 11.61 -14.14 5.30
C TYR A 200 10.21 -14.38 5.84
N GLN A 201 10.08 -15.00 7.02
CA GLN A 201 8.79 -15.18 7.67
C GLN A 201 8.18 -13.84 8.09
N THR A 202 8.97 -12.92 8.65
CA THR A 202 8.53 -11.56 8.96
C THR A 202 8.04 -10.83 7.71
N THR A 203 8.73 -10.99 6.59
CA THR A 203 8.31 -10.40 5.31
C THR A 203 6.98 -11.00 4.84
N ARG A 204 6.81 -12.32 4.93
CA ARG A 204 5.55 -12.98 4.58
C ARG A 204 4.37 -12.49 5.44
N ILE A 205 4.55 -12.38 6.75
CA ILE A 205 3.54 -11.83 7.67
C ILE A 205 3.20 -10.37 7.29
N ARG A 206 4.21 -9.56 6.94
CA ARG A 206 3.99 -8.19 6.49
C ARG A 206 3.16 -8.13 5.20
N ILE A 207 3.42 -9.00 4.24
CA ILE A 207 2.64 -9.10 2.99
C ILE A 207 1.18 -9.40 3.29
N ASP A 208 0.91 -10.37 4.18
CA ASP A 208 -0.45 -10.72 4.57
C ASP A 208 -1.15 -9.55 5.28
N LEU A 209 -0.45 -8.84 6.17
CA LEU A 209 -0.97 -7.63 6.82
C LEU A 209 -1.28 -6.51 5.81
N MET A 210 -0.41 -6.29 4.82
CA MET A 210 -0.64 -5.29 3.77
C MET A 210 -1.88 -5.64 2.92
N GLN A 211 -2.07 -6.91 2.59
CA GLN A 211 -3.25 -7.37 1.86
C GLN A 211 -4.53 -7.15 2.67
N GLU A 212 -4.54 -7.53 3.95
CA GLU A 212 -5.70 -7.31 4.81
C GLU A 212 -6.00 -5.82 4.96
N ARG A 213 -4.97 -4.97 5.14
CA ARG A 213 -5.14 -3.52 5.17
C ARG A 213 -5.76 -2.98 3.87
N ALA A 214 -5.33 -3.48 2.72
CA ALA A 214 -5.90 -3.09 1.43
C ALA A 214 -7.37 -3.53 1.29
N ARG A 215 -7.70 -4.74 1.74
CA ARG A 215 -9.10 -5.25 1.78
C ARG A 215 -9.97 -4.39 2.69
N TRP A 216 -9.48 -4.05 3.88
CA TRP A 216 -10.18 -3.18 4.83
C TRP A 216 -10.40 -1.78 4.27
N ALA A 217 -9.40 -1.18 3.61
CA ALA A 217 -9.55 0.12 2.98
C ALA A 217 -10.65 0.10 1.91
N GLN A 218 -10.66 -0.91 1.04
CA GLN A 218 -11.72 -1.07 0.03
C GLN A 218 -13.10 -1.29 0.65
N ALA A 219 -13.20 -2.09 1.72
CA ALA A 219 -14.46 -2.30 2.41
C ALA A 219 -14.97 -0.99 3.05
N HIS A 220 -14.08 -0.23 3.68
CA HIS A 220 -14.41 1.07 4.28
C HIS A 220 -14.93 2.07 3.25
N ASP A 221 -14.29 2.16 2.08
CA ASP A 221 -14.73 3.06 1.01
C ASP A 221 -16.09 2.66 0.43
N ARG A 222 -16.35 1.34 0.30
CA ARG A 222 -17.68 0.83 -0.08
C ARG A 222 -18.74 1.22 0.95
N PHE A 223 -18.49 0.94 2.23
CA PHE A 223 -19.42 1.31 3.30
C PHE A 223 -19.70 2.81 3.35
N ARG A 224 -18.69 3.68 3.14
CA ARG A 224 -18.90 5.14 3.07
C ARG A 224 -19.79 5.54 1.89
N THR A 225 -19.60 4.90 0.74
CA THR A 225 -20.43 5.14 -0.45
C THR A 225 -21.87 4.72 -0.20
N GLU A 226 -22.08 3.50 0.31
CA GLU A 226 -23.42 2.98 0.68
C GLU A 226 -24.12 3.88 1.72
N LEU A 227 -23.39 4.36 2.74
CA LEU A 227 -23.94 5.29 3.72
C LEU A 227 -24.34 6.64 3.11
N THR A 228 -23.58 7.11 2.13
CA THR A 228 -23.88 8.37 1.44
C THR A 228 -25.13 8.23 0.59
N GLU A 229 -25.26 7.12 -0.13
CA GLU A 229 -26.47 6.77 -0.90
C GLU A 229 -27.68 6.59 0.01
N PHE A 230 -27.54 5.87 1.12
CA PHE A 230 -28.61 5.70 2.11
C PHE A 230 -29.09 7.04 2.68
N LYS A 231 -28.16 7.94 3.04
CA LYS A 231 -28.51 9.29 3.51
C LYS A 231 -29.26 10.08 2.45
N ALA A 232 -28.84 10.01 1.18
CA ALA A 232 -29.52 10.68 0.08
C ALA A 232 -30.95 10.14 -0.11
N GLN A 233 -31.14 8.81 -0.06
CA GLN A 233 -32.46 8.18 -0.12
C GLN A 233 -33.36 8.60 1.05
N GLN A 234 -32.83 8.68 2.27
CA GLN A 234 -33.58 9.15 3.45
C GLN A 234 -34.00 10.61 3.33
N LEU A 235 -33.11 11.49 2.85
CA LEU A 235 -33.43 12.89 2.61
C LEU A 235 -34.50 13.05 1.52
N GLN A 236 -34.44 12.23 0.46
CA GLN A 236 -35.47 12.20 -0.58
C GLN A 236 -36.83 11.76 -0.03
N LEU A 237 -36.85 10.71 0.81
CA LEU A 237 -38.08 10.25 1.48
C LEU A 237 -38.66 11.36 2.37
N LEU A 238 -37.82 12.03 3.16
CA LEU A 238 -38.24 13.11 4.04
C LEU A 238 -38.79 14.31 3.25
N GLY A 239 -38.13 14.70 2.16
CA GLY A 239 -38.59 15.76 1.26
C GLY A 239 -39.93 15.42 0.59
N LEU A 240 -40.11 14.18 0.15
CA LEU A 240 -41.38 13.71 -0.41
C LEU A 240 -42.50 13.76 0.64
N LEU A 241 -42.26 13.25 1.85
CA LEU A 241 -43.25 13.28 2.92
C LEU A 241 -43.62 14.71 3.31
N ALA A 242 -42.63 15.61 3.40
CA ALA A 242 -42.88 17.02 3.67
C ALA A 242 -43.73 17.67 2.56
N ALA A 243 -43.45 17.41 1.29
CA ALA A 243 -44.22 17.91 0.16
C ALA A 243 -45.66 17.39 0.16
N VAL A 244 -45.85 16.10 0.48
CA VAL A 244 -47.18 15.49 0.63
C VAL A 244 -47.96 16.12 1.78
N VAL A 245 -47.36 16.28 2.96
CA VAL A 245 -48.02 16.89 4.12
C VAL A 245 -48.39 18.34 3.82
N ALA A 246 -47.49 19.11 3.21
CA ALA A 246 -47.76 20.48 2.78
C ALA A 246 -48.91 20.55 1.76
N PHE A 247 -48.95 19.64 0.79
CA PHE A 247 -50.03 19.54 -0.18
C PHE A 247 -51.38 19.23 0.49
N ILE A 248 -51.43 18.24 1.38
CA ILE A 248 -52.64 17.86 2.13
C ILE A 248 -53.12 19.03 3.01
N ALA A 249 -52.21 19.69 3.72
CA ALA A 249 -52.55 20.83 4.58
C ALA A 249 -53.11 22.01 3.76
N THR A 250 -52.51 22.29 2.59
CA THR A 250 -52.96 23.36 1.69
C THR A 250 -54.34 23.05 1.12
N ALA A 251 -54.53 21.83 0.60
CA ALA A 251 -55.83 21.38 0.09
C ALA A 251 -56.90 21.40 1.19
N GLY A 252 -56.55 20.97 2.41
CA GLY A 252 -57.45 21.01 3.56
C GLY A 252 -57.88 22.42 3.94
N ASN A 253 -56.93 23.36 3.98
CA ASN A 253 -57.24 24.75 4.28
C ASN A 253 -58.16 25.38 3.21
N ILE A 254 -57.87 25.18 1.92
CA ILE A 254 -58.71 25.70 0.83
C ILE A 254 -60.11 25.08 0.89
N ALA A 255 -60.22 23.77 1.12
CA ALA A 255 -61.50 23.09 1.23
C ALA A 255 -62.33 23.60 2.42
N SER A 256 -61.69 23.98 3.52
CA SER A 256 -62.39 24.53 4.70
C SER A 256 -62.93 25.95 4.48
N GLN A 257 -62.40 26.68 3.50
CA GLN A 257 -62.82 28.04 3.15
C GLN A 257 -63.85 28.06 2.01
N SER A 258 -63.95 26.97 1.23
CA SER A 258 -64.96 26.83 0.18
C SER A 258 -66.30 26.36 0.77
N GLU A 259 -67.37 27.12 0.51
CA GLU A 259 -68.73 26.73 0.91
C GLU A 259 -69.32 25.67 -0.03
N GLY A 260 -70.03 24.68 0.52
CA GLY A 260 -70.80 23.70 -0.24
C GLY A 260 -69.97 22.55 -0.85
N ILE A 261 -70.41 22.09 -2.03
CA ILE A 261 -69.94 20.85 -2.69
C ILE A 261 -68.50 20.97 -3.20
N ASP A 262 -68.02 22.18 -3.47
CA ASP A 262 -66.69 22.40 -4.05
C ASP A 262 -65.55 22.03 -3.09
N GLY A 263 -65.74 22.15 -1.77
CA GLY A 263 -64.77 21.68 -0.78
C GLY A 263 -64.62 20.16 -0.77
N VAL A 264 -65.73 19.43 -0.94
CA VAL A 264 -65.73 17.96 -1.04
C VAL A 264 -65.04 17.51 -2.32
N ARG A 265 -65.29 18.19 -3.46
CA ARG A 265 -64.59 17.91 -4.72
C ARG A 265 -63.09 18.13 -4.59
N LEU A 266 -62.66 19.21 -3.96
CA LEU A 266 -61.24 19.52 -3.75
C LEU A 266 -60.53 18.44 -2.91
N MET A 267 -61.17 17.99 -1.81
CA MET A 267 -60.68 16.90 -0.97
C MET A 267 -60.55 15.57 -1.72
N LEU A 268 -61.52 15.25 -2.60
CA LEU A 268 -61.49 14.05 -3.43
C LEU A 268 -60.34 14.09 -4.44
N VAL A 269 -60.16 15.22 -5.12
CA VAL A 269 -59.06 15.42 -6.08
C VAL A 269 -57.71 15.37 -5.37
N ALA A 270 -57.57 16.04 -4.23
CA ALA A 270 -56.34 16.02 -3.43
C ALA A 270 -56.00 14.60 -2.93
N SER A 271 -56.99 13.85 -2.45
CA SER A 271 -56.80 12.46 -2.02
C SER A 271 -56.37 11.55 -3.16
N GLY A 272 -56.99 11.72 -4.35
CA GLY A 272 -56.60 10.99 -5.55
C GLY A 272 -55.19 11.34 -6.03
N ALA A 273 -54.81 12.62 -5.99
CA ALA A 273 -53.46 13.08 -6.33
C ALA A 273 -52.39 12.50 -5.38
N VAL A 274 -52.63 12.49 -4.08
CA VAL A 274 -51.77 11.84 -3.08
C VAL A 274 -51.64 10.34 -3.37
N GLY A 275 -52.75 9.67 -3.72
CA GLY A 275 -52.75 8.25 -4.11
C GLY A 275 -51.87 7.95 -5.32
N VAL A 276 -51.91 8.79 -6.36
CA VAL A 276 -51.04 8.65 -7.54
C VAL A 276 -49.57 8.87 -7.20
N VAL A 277 -49.25 9.89 -6.39
CA VAL A 277 -47.87 10.17 -5.96
C VAL A 277 -47.30 9.00 -5.16
N PHE A 278 -48.03 8.48 -4.16
CA PHE A 278 -47.58 7.31 -3.39
C PHE A 278 -47.56 6.03 -4.22
N GLY A 279 -48.51 5.83 -5.13
CA GLY A 279 -48.51 4.68 -6.05
C GLY A 279 -47.25 4.67 -6.91
N THR A 280 -46.91 5.81 -7.50
CA THR A 280 -45.70 5.97 -8.32
C THR A 280 -44.42 5.81 -7.49
N PHE A 281 -44.38 6.36 -6.28
CA PHE A 281 -43.24 6.19 -5.38
C PHE A 281 -43.05 4.74 -4.91
N SER A 282 -44.15 4.01 -4.72
CA SER A 282 -44.13 2.58 -4.36
C SER A 282 -43.47 1.72 -5.45
N LEU A 283 -43.45 2.16 -6.71
CA LEU A 283 -42.71 1.51 -7.81
C LEU A 283 -41.19 1.57 -7.57
N VAL A 284 -40.70 2.70 -7.07
CA VAL A 284 -39.26 2.94 -6.83
C VAL A 284 -38.76 2.09 -5.66
N ASN A 285 -39.60 1.83 -4.66
CA ASN A 285 -39.26 1.03 -3.48
C ASN A 285 -39.50 -0.49 -3.64
N ASN A 286 -39.45 -0.99 -4.88
CA ASN A 286 -39.53 -2.41 -5.24
C ASN A 286 -40.78 -3.13 -4.69
N SER A 287 -41.93 -2.45 -4.67
CA SER A 287 -43.20 -3.12 -4.38
C SER A 287 -43.71 -3.85 -5.64
N GLY A 288 -44.46 -4.94 -5.45
CA GLY A 288 -45.00 -5.71 -6.57
C GLY A 288 -45.83 -4.82 -7.52
N ILE A 289 -45.49 -4.81 -8.80
CA ILE A 289 -46.09 -3.99 -9.88
C ILE A 289 -47.63 -3.96 -9.84
N ARG A 290 -48.28 -5.06 -9.43
CA ARG A 290 -49.73 -5.14 -9.28
C ARG A 290 -50.30 -4.17 -8.24
N ARG A 291 -49.59 -3.95 -7.13
CA ARG A 291 -50.00 -3.00 -6.08
C ARG A 291 -49.86 -1.55 -6.54
N VAL A 292 -48.82 -1.26 -7.31
CA VAL A 292 -48.60 0.06 -7.91
C VAL A 292 -49.72 0.41 -8.88
N ILE A 293 -50.04 -0.50 -9.80
CA ILE A 293 -51.12 -0.29 -10.77
C ILE A 293 -52.46 -0.08 -10.05
N ALA A 294 -52.76 -0.89 -9.03
CA ALA A 294 -53.98 -0.73 -8.25
C ALA A 294 -54.06 0.64 -7.55
N ALA A 295 -52.97 1.11 -6.95
CA ALA A 295 -52.92 2.42 -6.27
C ALA A 295 -53.08 3.59 -7.25
N VAL A 296 -52.43 3.53 -8.42
CA VAL A 296 -52.54 4.57 -9.46
C VAL A 296 -53.95 4.61 -10.05
N VAL A 297 -54.53 3.44 -10.37
CA VAL A 297 -55.90 3.35 -10.91
C VAL A 297 -56.92 3.88 -9.90
N LEU A 298 -56.78 3.53 -8.62
CA LEU A 298 -57.64 4.06 -7.56
C LEU A 298 -57.50 5.58 -7.42
N GLY A 299 -56.26 6.10 -7.46
CA GLY A 299 -55.98 7.53 -7.42
C GLY A 299 -56.62 8.28 -8.60
N CYS A 300 -56.47 7.78 -9.82
CA CYS A 300 -57.13 8.34 -11.01
C CYS A 300 -58.65 8.27 -10.93
N ALA A 301 -59.23 7.20 -10.39
CA ALA A 301 -60.67 7.07 -10.20
C ALA A 301 -61.22 8.12 -9.21
N LEU A 302 -60.50 8.39 -8.11
CA LEU A 302 -60.85 9.44 -7.15
C LEU A 302 -60.79 10.85 -7.77
N ILE A 303 -59.77 11.12 -8.59
CA ILE A 303 -59.67 12.39 -9.34
C ILE A 303 -60.86 12.52 -10.30
N GLY A 304 -61.16 11.46 -11.06
CA GLY A 304 -62.30 11.42 -11.98
C GLY A 304 -63.64 11.66 -11.27
N ALA A 305 -63.85 11.03 -10.12
CA ALA A 305 -65.03 11.23 -9.29
C ALA A 305 -65.14 12.68 -8.79
N GLY A 306 -64.04 13.27 -8.31
CA GLY A 306 -64.02 14.66 -7.87
C GLY A 306 -64.40 15.68 -8.96
N ILE A 307 -64.05 15.39 -10.23
CA ILE A 307 -64.39 16.24 -11.39
C ILE A 307 -65.84 16.02 -11.85
N LEU A 308 -66.32 14.76 -11.84
CA LEU A 308 -67.60 14.37 -12.44
C LEU A 308 -68.81 14.48 -11.53
N VAL A 309 -68.64 14.58 -10.19
CA VAL A 309 -69.78 14.77 -9.26
C VAL A 309 -70.46 16.11 -9.59
N PRO A 310 -71.70 16.13 -10.11
CA PRO A 310 -72.39 17.38 -10.46
C PRO A 310 -72.90 18.08 -9.20
N ALA A 311 -72.87 19.42 -9.17
CA ALA A 311 -73.35 20.22 -8.04
C ALA A 311 -74.84 20.02 -7.72
N ALA A 312 -75.60 19.37 -8.61
CA ALA A 312 -77.03 19.14 -8.49
C ALA A 312 -77.43 17.84 -7.78
N TRP A 313 -76.49 16.95 -7.41
CA TRP A 313 -76.81 15.60 -6.91
C TRP A 313 -76.85 15.45 -5.38
N MET A 314 -76.56 16.50 -4.61
CA MET A 314 -76.54 16.45 -3.14
C MET A 314 -77.10 17.74 -2.48
N SER A 315 -78.10 18.36 -3.12
CA SER A 315 -78.95 19.40 -2.51
C SER A 315 -80.17 18.78 -1.82
#